data_AF-A0A3Q1ECI8-F1
#
_entry.id   AF-A0A3Q1ECI8-F1
#
_cell.length_a   1.000
_cell.length_b   1.000
_cell.length_c   1.000
_cell.angle_alpha   90.00
_cell.angle_beta   90.00
_cell.angle_gamma   90.00
#
_symmetry.space_group_name_H-M   'P 1'
#
loop_
_entity.id
_entity.type
_entity.pdbx_description
1 polymer ?
#
loop_
_entity_poly.entity_id
_entity_poly.type
_entity_poly.pdbx_seq_one_letter_code
_entity_poly.pdbx_strand_id
1 'polypeptide(L)'
;MRITCEYDQNVMNSLKESKYDLVLTDPAFAPGLVLAKYLKLPVVLNVRWVTSGEGHFVLAPSPLSYIPVPQSGFTDKMNFIQRVKNMLLYSISLIQQKFVVEPHYETLCNKYIEGGCDTISLLLEADIWLFRSDFVFDFPRPTMPNVVYIGGFQCKPAQPLFTVAHYPLAFTAPSISPLPDFPFALLRV
;
A
#
# COMPACT_ATOMS: atom_id res chain seq x y z
N MET A 1 -6.21 -23.45 -8.03
CA MET A 1 -5.10 -22.52 -8.26
C MET A 1 -4.49 -22.19 -6.89
N ARG A 2 -3.42 -22.88 -6.52
CA ARG A 2 -2.80 -22.83 -5.17
C ARG A 2 -1.48 -22.08 -5.35
N ILE A 3 -1.50 -20.75 -5.23
CA ILE A 3 -0.29 -19.93 -5.25
C ILE A 3 0.22 -19.89 -3.80
N THR A 4 0.81 -20.98 -3.33
CA THR A 4 1.56 -20.97 -2.09
C THR A 4 2.95 -20.45 -2.42
N CYS A 5 3.31 -19.29 -1.88
CA CYS A 5 4.69 -18.85 -1.75
C CYS A 5 5.40 -19.88 -0.85
N GLU A 6 5.90 -20.96 -1.44
CA GLU A 6 6.68 -21.94 -0.73
C GLU A 6 8.07 -21.33 -0.54
N TYR A 7 8.36 -20.93 0.69
CA TYR A 7 9.68 -20.45 1.07
C TYR A 7 10.68 -21.60 0.95
N ASP A 8 11.35 -21.68 -0.20
CA ASP A 8 12.45 -22.61 -0.41
C ASP A 8 13.53 -22.32 0.65
N GLN A 9 13.87 -23.33 1.45
CA GLN A 9 14.87 -23.19 2.50
C GLN A 9 16.23 -22.77 1.94
N ASN A 10 16.56 -23.16 0.71
CA ASN A 10 17.81 -22.75 0.07
C ASN A 10 17.83 -21.25 -0.19
N VAL A 11 16.71 -20.69 -0.67
CA VAL A 11 16.55 -19.24 -0.88
C VAL A 11 16.59 -18.52 0.45
N MET A 12 15.90 -19.03 1.48
CA MET A 12 15.90 -18.42 2.80
C MET A 12 17.28 -18.40 3.47
N ASN A 13 18.06 -19.46 3.31
CA ASN A 13 19.43 -19.53 3.81
C ASN A 13 20.33 -18.55 3.05
N SER A 14 20.23 -18.51 1.72
CA SER A 14 20.94 -17.52 0.90
C SER A 14 20.59 -16.08 1.28
N LEU A 15 19.32 -15.77 1.56
CA LEU A 15 18.88 -14.45 2.01
C LEU A 15 19.47 -14.06 3.37
N LYS A 16 19.55 -15.00 4.32
CA LYS A 16 20.20 -14.79 5.61
C LYS A 16 21.70 -14.58 5.48
N GLU A 17 22.36 -15.36 4.62
CA GLU A 17 23.80 -15.27 4.36
C GLU A 17 24.18 -13.97 3.65
N SER A 18 23.29 -13.45 2.79
CA SER A 18 23.49 -12.23 2.02
C SER A 18 23.50 -10.94 2.87
N LYS A 19 23.07 -11.01 4.14
CA LYS A 19 23.05 -9.89 5.10
C LYS A 19 22.46 -8.59 4.52
N TYR A 20 21.19 -8.63 4.15
CA TYR A 20 20.45 -7.43 3.76
C TYR A 20 20.18 -6.53 4.99
N ASP A 21 20.17 -5.22 4.77
CA ASP A 21 19.96 -4.23 5.82
C ASP A 21 18.49 -3.84 5.98
N LEU A 22 17.66 -3.99 4.94
CA LEU A 22 16.23 -3.65 4.96
C LEU A 22 15.40 -4.47 3.96
N VAL A 23 14.09 -4.54 4.22
CA VAL A 23 13.11 -5.14 3.30
C VAL A 23 12.19 -4.07 2.73
N LEU A 24 12.18 -3.90 1.41
CA LEU A 24 11.21 -3.05 0.70
C LEU A 24 10.08 -3.93 0.17
N THR A 25 8.88 -3.77 0.73
CA THR A 25 7.72 -4.61 0.41
C THR A 25 6.45 -3.79 0.14
N ASP A 26 5.56 -4.38 -0.64
CA ASP A 26 4.23 -3.81 -0.91
C ASP A 26 3.22 -4.30 0.16
N PRO A 27 2.55 -3.38 0.89
CA PRO A 27 1.54 -3.74 1.88
C PRO A 27 0.27 -4.38 1.27
N ALA A 28 0.06 -4.30 -0.05
CA ALA A 28 -0.99 -5.03 -0.75
C ALA A 28 -0.76 -6.57 -0.72
N PHE A 29 0.45 -7.02 -0.40
CA PHE A 29 0.79 -8.44 -0.26
C PHE A 29 1.45 -8.70 1.09
N ALA A 30 0.70 -9.26 2.03
CA ALA A 30 1.23 -9.56 3.37
C ALA A 30 2.42 -10.56 3.46
N PRO A 31 2.73 -11.45 2.48
CA PRO A 31 3.87 -12.36 2.61
C PRO A 31 5.21 -11.66 2.82
N GLY A 32 5.43 -10.47 2.25
CA GLY A 32 6.69 -9.74 2.45
C GLY A 32 6.83 -9.14 3.85
N LEU A 33 5.72 -8.78 4.50
CA LEU A 33 5.73 -8.39 5.92
C LEU A 33 6.10 -9.58 6.82
N VAL A 34 5.53 -10.75 6.52
CA VAL A 34 5.85 -12.00 7.23
C VAL A 34 7.33 -12.36 7.04
N LEU A 35 7.87 -12.19 5.82
CA LEU A 35 9.28 -12.39 5.53
C LEU A 35 10.18 -11.49 6.36
N ALA A 36 9.87 -10.20 6.40
CA ALA A 36 10.69 -9.24 7.08
C ALA A 36 10.73 -9.50 8.60
N LYS A 37 9.57 -9.86 9.18
CA LYS A 37 9.51 -10.28 10.59
C LYS A 37 10.30 -11.56 10.84
N TYR A 38 10.25 -12.52 9.92
CA TYR A 38 11.06 -13.75 10.02
C TYR A 38 12.57 -13.48 9.97
N LEU A 39 13.01 -12.54 9.11
CA LEU A 39 14.41 -12.14 8.98
C LEU A 39 14.86 -11.13 10.05
N LYS A 40 13.93 -10.57 10.83
CA LYS A 40 14.16 -9.51 11.84
C LYS A 40 14.87 -8.27 11.25
N LEU A 41 14.44 -7.87 10.06
CA LEU A 41 14.97 -6.70 9.34
C LEU A 41 13.98 -5.54 9.38
N PRO A 42 14.46 -4.29 9.33
CA PRO A 42 13.58 -3.12 9.24
C PRO A 42 12.78 -3.15 7.94
N VAL A 43 11.53 -2.68 8.03
CA VAL A 43 10.55 -2.75 6.96
C VAL A 43 10.26 -1.37 6.39
N VAL A 44 10.46 -1.25 5.09
CA VAL A 44 10.00 -0.10 4.32
C VAL A 44 8.81 -0.56 3.47
N LEU A 45 7.64 0.01 3.74
CA LEU A 45 6.46 -0.21 2.93
C LEU A 45 6.47 0.76 1.76
N ASN A 46 6.16 0.26 0.57
CA ASN A 46 5.97 1.08 -0.62
C ASN A 46 4.61 0.74 -1.21
N VAL A 47 3.78 1.76 -1.51
CA VAL A 47 2.38 1.70 -2.00
C VAL A 47 1.36 2.12 -0.94
N ARG A 48 0.31 2.83 -1.38
CA ARG A 48 -0.79 3.37 -0.54
C ARG A 48 -1.82 2.33 -0.10
N TRP A 49 -2.03 1.30 -0.93
CA TRP A 49 -3.10 0.32 -0.79
C TRP A 49 -2.70 -0.82 0.14
N VAL A 50 -3.66 -1.27 0.95
CA VAL A 50 -3.57 -2.51 1.72
C VAL A 50 -4.57 -3.52 1.16
N THR A 51 -4.42 -4.79 1.51
CA THR A 51 -5.33 -5.88 1.09
C THR A 51 -6.81 -5.60 1.35
N SER A 52 -7.14 -4.85 2.40
CA SER A 52 -8.50 -4.51 2.81
C SER A 52 -9.01 -3.15 2.32
N GLY A 53 -8.19 -2.39 1.58
CA GLY A 53 -8.56 -1.07 1.08
C GLY A 53 -7.47 -0.03 1.27
N GLU A 54 -7.83 1.10 1.87
CA GLU A 54 -6.99 2.30 1.93
C GLU A 54 -6.10 2.30 3.18
N GLY A 55 -4.78 2.42 3.00
CA GLY A 55 -3.81 2.25 4.08
C GLY A 55 -3.94 3.26 5.22
N HIS A 56 -4.46 4.47 4.98
CA HIS A 56 -4.57 5.44 6.07
C HIS A 56 -5.67 5.10 7.08
N PHE A 57 -6.67 4.28 6.72
CA PHE A 57 -7.64 3.78 7.71
C PHE A 57 -6.99 2.85 8.74
N VAL A 58 -5.89 2.21 8.37
CA VAL A 58 -5.09 1.37 9.28
C VAL A 58 -4.22 2.24 10.18
N LEU A 59 -3.61 3.29 9.62
CA LEU A 59 -2.65 4.15 10.32
C LEU A 59 -3.29 5.07 11.37
N ALA A 60 -4.41 5.70 11.03
CA ALA A 60 -5.02 6.70 11.88
C ALA A 60 -6.56 6.68 11.78
N PRO A 61 -7.27 6.92 12.91
CA PRO A 61 -8.72 7.00 12.89
C PRO A 61 -9.16 8.17 12.01
N SER A 62 -9.91 7.84 10.95
CA SER A 62 -10.36 8.78 9.93
C SER A 62 -11.89 8.97 10.01
N PRO A 63 -12.42 10.21 10.04
CA PRO A 63 -13.86 10.43 10.10
C PRO A 63 -14.56 10.05 8.78
N LEU A 64 -15.32 8.95 8.81
CA LEU A 64 -16.12 8.45 7.66
C LEU A 64 -17.24 9.40 7.22
N SER A 65 -17.58 10.40 8.03
CA SER A 65 -18.58 11.42 7.69
C SER A 65 -18.07 12.44 6.68
N TYR A 66 -16.75 12.62 6.58
CA TYR A 66 -16.09 13.59 5.69
C TYR A 66 -15.19 12.90 4.65
N ILE A 67 -14.58 11.77 5.03
CA ILE A 67 -13.64 11.07 4.16
C ILE A 67 -14.38 9.91 3.47
N PRO A 68 -14.56 9.98 2.15
CA PRO A 68 -15.19 8.90 1.40
C PRO A 68 -14.23 7.70 1.32
N VAL A 69 -14.78 6.49 1.44
CA VAL A 69 -14.06 5.26 1.12
C VAL A 69 -13.75 5.30 -0.38
N PRO A 70 -12.52 5.00 -0.83
CA PRO A 70 -12.14 5.17 -2.25
C PRO A 70 -13.06 4.45 -3.26
N GLN A 71 -13.67 3.34 -2.86
CA GLN A 71 -14.61 2.58 -3.69
C GLN A 71 -15.99 3.24 -3.86
N SER A 72 -16.32 4.25 -3.06
CA SER A 72 -17.62 4.90 -3.06
C SER A 72 -17.79 5.96 -4.17
N GLY A 73 -16.70 6.51 -4.69
CA GLY A 73 -16.72 7.60 -5.67
C GLY A 73 -17.32 8.92 -5.13
N PHE A 74 -17.50 9.04 -3.82
CA PHE A 74 -18.02 10.26 -3.20
C PHE A 74 -16.92 11.31 -3.00
N THR A 75 -17.33 12.55 -2.77
CA THR A 75 -16.45 13.69 -2.49
C THR A 75 -16.46 14.02 -0.99
N ASP A 76 -15.72 15.05 -0.58
CA ASP A 76 -15.76 15.64 0.76
C ASP A 76 -17.17 16.15 1.15
N LYS A 77 -17.99 16.50 0.15
CA LYS A 77 -19.34 17.02 0.34
C LYS A 77 -20.38 15.92 0.14
N MET A 78 -20.65 15.19 1.22
CA MET A 78 -21.68 14.14 1.26
C MET A 78 -22.95 14.57 1.99
N ASN A 79 -24.11 14.25 1.39
CA ASN A 79 -25.41 14.29 2.05
C ASN A 79 -25.54 13.19 3.11
N PHE A 80 -26.50 13.30 4.03
CA PHE A 80 -26.70 12.33 5.11
C PHE A 80 -26.79 10.87 4.61
N ILE A 81 -27.58 10.61 3.57
CA ILE A 81 -27.73 9.26 2.99
C ILE A 81 -26.41 8.76 2.37
N GLN A 82 -25.62 9.65 1.75
CA GLN A 82 -24.31 9.29 1.20
C GLN A 82 -23.34 8.93 2.32
N ARG A 83 -23.37 9.63 3.46
CA ARG A 83 -22.56 9.28 4.65
C ARG A 83 -22.94 7.92 5.22
N VAL A 84 -24.23 7.61 5.29
CA VAL A 84 -24.70 6.28 5.74
C VAL A 84 -24.22 5.19 4.78
N LYS A 85 -24.30 5.41 3.46
CA LYS A 85 -23.75 4.48 2.47
C LYS A 85 -22.23 4.34 2.59
N ASN A 86 -21.51 5.42 2.83
CA ASN A 86 -20.06 5.40 3.02
C ASN A 86 -19.67 4.57 4.25
N MET A 87 -20.37 4.74 5.37
CA MET A 87 -20.18 3.93 6.57
C MET A 87 -20.45 2.45 6.29
N LEU A 88 -21.53 2.13 5.56
CA LEU A 88 -21.87 0.75 5.22
C LEU A 88 -20.80 0.09 4.33
N LEU A 89 -20.27 0.83 3.34
CA LEU A 89 -19.17 0.36 2.50
C LEU A 89 -17.90 0.10 3.33
N TYR A 90 -17.55 1.02 4.24
CA TYR A 90 -16.44 0.83 5.14
C TYR A 90 -16.61 -0.41 6.04
N SER A 91 -17.81 -0.64 6.58
CA SER A 91 -18.10 -1.84 7.36
C SER A 91 -17.94 -3.12 6.55
N ILE A 92 -18.34 -3.12 5.28
CA ILE A 92 -18.11 -4.26 4.38
C ILE A 92 -16.60 -4.51 4.21
N SER A 93 -15.80 -3.47 4.00
CA SER A 93 -14.34 -3.61 3.88
C SER A 93 -13.72 -4.20 5.16
N LEU A 94 -14.17 -3.78 6.34
CA LEU A 94 -13.72 -4.37 7.62
C LEU A 94 -14.11 -5.84 7.76
N ILE A 95 -15.32 -6.21 7.33
CA ILE A 95 -15.77 -7.60 7.32
C ILE A 95 -14.90 -8.42 6.36
N GLN A 96 -14.63 -7.91 5.16
CA GLN A 96 -13.76 -8.58 4.20
C GLN A 96 -12.35 -8.77 4.77
N GLN A 97 -11.80 -7.77 5.44
CA GLN A 97 -10.52 -7.88 6.12
C GLN A 97 -10.52 -9.01 7.15
N LYS A 98 -11.50 -9.01 8.05
CA LYS A 98 -11.57 -9.96 9.17
C LYS A 98 -11.88 -11.39 8.74
N PHE A 99 -12.74 -11.57 7.74
CA PHE A 99 -13.22 -12.90 7.35
C PHE A 99 -12.54 -13.49 6.11
N VAL A 100 -11.89 -12.68 5.28
CA VAL A 100 -11.23 -13.16 4.06
C VAL A 100 -9.72 -13.05 4.16
N VAL A 101 -9.22 -11.87 4.58
CA VAL A 101 -7.79 -11.56 4.56
C VAL A 101 -7.06 -12.21 5.74
N GLU A 102 -7.52 -11.96 6.97
CA GLU A 102 -6.93 -12.52 8.20
C GLU A 102 -6.76 -14.05 8.17
N PRO A 103 -7.79 -14.89 7.89
CA PRO A 103 -7.63 -16.33 7.93
C PRO A 103 -6.71 -16.86 6.83
N HIS A 104 -6.58 -16.14 5.71
CA HIS A 104 -5.64 -16.52 4.65
C HIS A 104 -4.19 -16.40 5.13
N TYR A 105 -3.88 -15.31 5.84
CA TYR A 105 -2.52 -15.06 6.32
C TYR A 105 -2.21 -15.74 7.65
N GLU A 106 -3.21 -16.03 8.48
CA GLU A 106 -3.03 -16.74 9.74
C GLU A 106 -2.30 -18.08 9.55
N THR A 107 -2.63 -18.82 8.49
CA THR A 107 -1.96 -20.10 8.16
C THR A 107 -0.47 -19.94 7.85
N LEU A 108 -0.08 -18.83 7.21
CA LEU A 108 1.31 -18.52 6.90
C LEU A 108 2.04 -18.02 8.16
N CYS A 109 1.40 -17.13 8.92
CA CYS A 109 1.93 -16.60 10.17
C CYS A 109 2.23 -17.72 11.17
N ASN A 110 1.28 -18.63 11.41
CA ASN A 110 1.46 -19.75 12.34
C ASN A 110 2.54 -20.74 11.89
N LYS A 111 2.83 -20.83 10.59
CA LYS A 111 3.86 -21.73 10.06
C LYS A 111 5.28 -21.18 10.25
N TYR A 112 5.47 -19.86 10.15
CA TYR A 112 6.80 -19.25 10.09
C TYR A 112 7.14 -18.34 11.28
N ILE A 113 6.15 -17.88 12.06
CA ILE A 113 6.34 -16.93 13.16
C ILE A 113 5.84 -17.57 14.47
N GLU A 114 6.75 -17.74 15.42
CA GLU A 114 6.42 -18.16 16.79
C GLU A 114 5.71 -17.02 17.53
N GLY A 115 4.48 -17.26 17.99
CA GLY A 115 3.66 -16.27 18.72
C GLY A 115 2.43 -15.75 17.95
N GLY A 116 2.20 -16.22 16.71
CA GLY A 116 1.12 -15.75 15.86
C GLY A 116 1.39 -14.34 15.33
N CYS A 117 0.70 -13.96 14.26
CA CYS A 117 0.92 -12.63 13.69
C CYS A 117 -0.36 -12.07 13.08
N ASP A 118 -0.70 -10.86 13.50
CA ASP A 118 -1.80 -10.08 12.93
C ASP A 118 -1.28 -9.19 11.80
N THR A 119 -2.00 -9.18 10.67
CA THR A 119 -1.61 -8.44 9.47
C THR A 119 -1.66 -6.94 9.71
N ILE A 120 -2.64 -6.46 10.48
CA ILE A 120 -2.75 -5.04 10.82
C ILE A 120 -1.63 -4.60 11.76
N SER A 121 -1.35 -5.41 12.78
CA SER A 121 -0.23 -5.17 13.68
C SER A 121 1.12 -5.12 12.93
N LEU A 122 1.33 -5.98 11.93
CA LEU A 122 2.52 -5.92 11.06
C LEU A 122 2.63 -4.62 10.26
N LEU A 123 1.51 -4.13 9.74
CA LEU A 123 1.48 -2.87 8.99
C LEU A 123 1.79 -1.67 9.89
N LEU A 124 1.32 -1.70 11.14
CA LEU A 124 1.59 -0.66 12.13
C LEU A 124 3.03 -0.71 12.68
N GLU A 125 3.64 -1.89 12.73
CA GLU A 125 5.03 -2.11 13.17
C GLU A 125 6.06 -1.67 12.11
N ALA A 126 5.65 -1.32 10.88
CA ALA A 126 6.56 -0.89 9.83
C ALA A 126 7.30 0.41 10.18
N ASP A 127 8.63 0.42 9.96
CA ASP A 127 9.50 1.54 10.31
C ASP A 127 9.24 2.79 9.46
N ILE A 128 9.05 2.59 8.15
CA ILE A 128 8.76 3.67 7.20
C ILE A 128 7.71 3.20 6.21
N TRP A 129 6.72 4.06 5.95
CA TRP A 129 5.74 3.84 4.90
C TRP A 129 5.81 4.94 3.84
N LEU A 130 6.28 4.55 2.66
CA LEU A 130 6.32 5.37 1.47
C LEU A 130 4.95 5.36 0.79
N PHE A 131 4.16 6.39 1.05
CA PHE A 131 2.86 6.58 0.44
C PHE A 131 3.03 7.12 -0.98
N ARG A 132 2.62 6.32 -1.96
CA ARG A 132 2.55 6.71 -3.38
C ARG A 132 1.38 7.66 -3.65
N SER A 133 1.42 8.84 -3.05
CA SER A 133 0.45 9.92 -3.20
C SER A 133 1.09 11.21 -2.69
N ASP A 134 0.62 12.36 -3.12
CA ASP A 134 0.93 13.64 -2.47
C ASP A 134 -0.20 14.01 -1.52
N PHE A 135 0.15 14.66 -0.42
CA PHE A 135 -0.82 15.20 0.55
C PHE A 135 -1.82 16.19 -0.08
N VAL A 136 -1.48 16.78 -1.23
CA VAL A 136 -2.33 17.73 -1.97
C VAL A 136 -3.56 17.05 -2.58
N PHE A 137 -3.46 15.77 -2.95
CA PHE A 137 -4.56 15.01 -3.54
C PHE A 137 -5.40 14.24 -2.52
N ASP A 138 -4.97 14.23 -1.25
CA ASP A 138 -5.64 13.52 -0.18
C ASP A 138 -6.44 14.47 0.71
N PHE A 139 -7.46 13.92 1.37
CA PHE A 139 -8.28 14.68 2.31
C PHE A 139 -7.49 15.01 3.59
N PRO A 140 -7.71 16.18 4.22
CA PRO A 140 -7.02 16.54 5.44
C PRO A 140 -7.38 15.57 6.57
N ARG A 141 -6.39 14.81 7.02
CA ARG A 141 -6.50 13.86 8.15
C ARG A 141 -5.16 13.72 8.87
N PRO A 142 -5.15 13.28 10.14
CA PRO A 142 -3.91 12.99 10.85
C PRO A 142 -3.15 11.85 10.18
N THR A 143 -1.83 11.98 10.11
CA THR A 143 -0.93 10.98 9.54
C THR A 143 0.10 10.58 10.59
N MET A 144 0.45 9.30 10.64
CA MET A 144 1.49 8.81 11.55
C MET A 144 2.86 9.34 11.13
N PRO A 145 3.80 9.55 12.07
CA PRO A 145 5.12 10.13 11.78
C PRO A 145 6.02 9.22 10.92
N ASN A 146 5.75 7.91 10.88
CA ASN A 146 6.45 6.95 10.03
C ASN A 146 6.01 6.99 8.55
N VAL A 147 5.04 7.84 8.20
CA VAL A 147 4.50 7.95 6.83
C VAL A 147 5.18 9.08 6.08
N VAL A 148 5.75 8.78 4.92
CA VAL A 148 6.36 9.74 4.00
C VAL A 148 5.61 9.73 2.68
N TYR A 149 5.07 10.88 2.29
CA TYR A 149 4.40 11.05 1.00
C TYR A 149 5.44 11.19 -0.11
N ILE A 150 5.39 10.29 -1.08
CA ILE A 150 6.21 10.29 -2.30
C ILE A 150 5.26 10.31 -3.49
N GLY A 151 4.85 11.51 -3.90
CA GLY A 151 4.20 11.73 -5.17
C GLY A 151 5.19 12.05 -6.29
N GLY A 152 4.70 12.10 -7.52
CA GLY A 152 5.46 12.63 -8.67
C GLY A 152 6.73 11.87 -9.10
N PHE A 153 7.10 10.75 -8.46
CA PHE A 153 8.33 10.01 -8.83
C PHE A 153 8.30 9.38 -10.23
N GLN A 154 7.12 9.32 -10.86
CA GLN A 154 6.94 8.90 -12.25
C GLN A 154 6.93 10.05 -13.25
N CYS A 155 7.03 11.31 -12.78
CA CYS A 155 7.06 12.47 -13.66
C CYS A 155 8.42 12.57 -14.35
N LYS A 156 8.39 12.76 -15.68
CA LYS A 156 9.57 13.19 -16.43
C LYS A 156 9.85 14.67 -16.13
N PRO A 157 11.10 15.14 -16.34
CA PRO A 157 11.41 16.56 -16.23
C PRO A 157 10.42 17.41 -17.03
N ALA A 158 9.95 18.51 -16.43
CA ALA A 158 8.96 19.37 -17.05
C ALA A 158 9.49 19.88 -18.39
N GLN A 159 8.75 19.65 -19.47
CA GLN A 159 9.01 20.32 -20.75
C GLN A 159 8.49 21.76 -20.67
N PRO A 160 9.16 22.72 -21.34
CA PRO A 160 8.66 24.09 -21.39
C PRO A 160 7.24 24.10 -21.97
N LEU A 161 6.33 24.79 -21.27
CA LEU A 161 4.96 24.99 -21.75
C LEU A 161 5.03 25.67 -23.11
N PHE A 162 4.37 25.11 -24.11
CA PHE A 162 4.15 25.80 -25.38
C PHE A 162 3.44 27.11 -25.06
N THR A 163 4.14 28.22 -25.24
CA THR A 163 3.53 29.55 -25.25
C THR A 163 2.52 29.51 -26.38
N VAL A 164 1.24 29.75 -26.08
CA VAL A 164 0.17 29.73 -27.06
C VAL A 164 0.39 30.85 -28.07
N ALA A 165 1.15 30.57 -29.12
CA ALA A 165 0.89 31.14 -30.43
C ALA A 165 -0.31 30.37 -30.99
N HIS A 166 -1.31 31.10 -31.47
CA HIS A 166 -2.57 30.58 -31.98
C HIS A 166 -2.42 29.43 -33.01
N TYR A 167 -3.32 28.43 -32.90
CA TYR A 167 -3.71 27.36 -33.88
C TYR A 167 -2.95 26.02 -33.89
N PRO A 168 -3.59 24.93 -34.38
CA PRO A 168 -4.75 24.21 -33.83
C PRO A 168 -4.37 22.77 -33.41
N LEU A 169 -5.28 22.14 -32.67
CA LEU A 169 -5.19 20.82 -32.03
C LEU A 169 -4.71 19.68 -32.94
N ALA A 170 -3.60 19.04 -32.58
CA ALA A 170 -3.30 17.65 -32.93
C ALA A 170 -2.81 16.92 -31.67
N PHE A 171 -3.76 16.37 -30.90
CA PHE A 171 -3.45 15.46 -29.79
C PHE A 171 -3.10 14.09 -30.37
N THR A 172 -1.80 13.81 -30.53
CA THR A 172 -1.31 12.44 -30.62
C THR A 172 -0.88 11.99 -29.23
N ALA A 173 -1.61 11.05 -28.64
CA ALA A 173 -1.32 10.50 -27.32
C ALA A 173 0.06 9.80 -27.30
N PRO A 174 0.92 10.04 -26.29
CA PRO A 174 2.18 9.32 -26.18
C PRO A 174 1.91 7.89 -25.70
N SER A 175 2.52 6.92 -26.39
CA SER A 175 2.49 5.50 -26.06
C SER A 175 3.06 5.25 -24.65
N ILE A 176 2.25 4.63 -23.80
CA ILE A 176 2.65 4.17 -22.47
C ILE A 176 3.63 2.99 -22.65
N SER A 177 4.89 3.20 -22.30
CA SER A 177 5.86 2.11 -22.16
C SER A 177 5.46 1.20 -20.97
N PRO A 178 5.58 -0.13 -21.09
CA PRO A 178 5.18 -1.05 -20.02
C PRO A 178 6.07 -0.86 -18.78
N LEU A 179 5.45 -0.86 -17.61
CA LEU A 179 6.10 -0.83 -16.30
C LEU A 179 6.88 -2.13 -16.06
N PRO A 180 8.07 -2.10 -15.43
CA PRO A 180 8.63 -3.28 -14.82
C PRO A 180 7.81 -3.63 -13.57
N ASP A 181 7.23 -4.83 -13.57
CA ASP A 181 6.63 -5.44 -12.39
C ASP A 181 7.75 -5.72 -11.37
N PHE A 182 7.76 -5.00 -10.25
CA PHE A 182 8.64 -5.27 -9.12
C PHE A 182 7.82 -5.81 -7.95
N PRO A 183 7.59 -7.14 -7.88
CA PRO A 183 7.17 -7.75 -6.63
C PRO A 183 8.44 -7.98 -5.79
N PHE A 184 8.60 -7.19 -4.73
CA PHE A 184 9.67 -7.30 -3.71
C PHE A 184 11.08 -6.87 -4.17
N ALA A 185 11.66 -5.91 -3.44
CA ALA A 185 13.07 -5.55 -3.59
C ALA A 185 13.77 -5.64 -2.23
N LEU A 186 14.84 -6.41 -2.16
CA LEU A 186 15.75 -6.38 -1.02
C LEU A 186 16.89 -5.43 -1.38
N LEU A 187 17.03 -4.38 -0.60
CA LEU A 187 18.03 -3.35 -0.83
C LEU A 187 19.20 -3.57 0.12
N ARG A 188 20.41 -3.46 -0.44
CA ARG A 188 21.67 -3.42 0.30
C ARG A 188 22.25 -2.03 0.10
N VAL A 189 22.60 -1.35 1.18
CA VAL A 189 23.20 0.00 1.15
C VAL A 189 24.69 -0.10 1.39
#